data_AF-A0A953AA22-F1
#
_entry.id   AF-A0A953AA22-F1
#
_cell.length_a   1.000
_cell.length_b   1.000
_cell.length_c   1.000
_cell.angle_alpha   90.00
_cell.angle_beta   90.00
_cell.angle_gamma   90.00
#
_symmetry.space_group_name_H-M   'P 1'
#
loop_
_entity.id
_entity.type
_entity.pdbx_description
1 polymer ?
#
loop_
_entity_poly.entity_id
_entity_poly.type
_entity_poly.pdbx_seq_one_letter_code
_entity_poly.pdbx_strand_id
1 'polypeptide(L)'
;MLFLLFVFMLFVGLAGLAILTTVGVTLASLVTLVTAPGQLWRLLRDRTLRRNHALEHATVNVIEERYGRSHLAGLAKPEGFVIQGGAPPALVADAAQEALARLQAGERRLAIHPRCGTTLVAAQLVMALAFLATLVIIQQFTLLPFLVGIVAAVLLGPRLSPILQRYVTTDADVGDLMITGVEVQPVTTSGGFLSLLTLGPVLVRTAPASGGPSSTEATLITGDREEIPIGDFRVR
;
A
#
# COMPACT_ATOMS: atom_id res chain seq x y z
N MET A 1 13.34 -42.40 24.88
CA MET A 1 12.05 -41.90 25.41
C MET A 1 12.01 -40.37 25.48
N LEU A 2 12.98 -39.71 26.12
CA LEU A 2 13.04 -38.24 26.25
C LEU A 2 13.07 -37.49 24.90
N PHE A 3 13.88 -37.96 23.93
CA PHE A 3 13.94 -37.38 22.58
C PHE A 3 12.60 -37.46 21.83
N LEU A 4 11.91 -38.60 21.91
CA LEU A 4 10.62 -38.80 21.26
C LEU A 4 9.55 -37.88 21.85
N LEU A 5 9.58 -37.69 23.19
CA LEU A 5 8.69 -36.81 23.91
C LEU A 5 8.95 -35.34 23.58
N PHE A 6 10.22 -34.95 23.38
CA PHE A 6 10.61 -33.63 22.90
C PHE A 6 10.10 -33.36 21.47
N VAL A 7 10.29 -34.30 20.53
CA VAL A 7 9.80 -34.16 19.15
C VAL A 7 8.27 -34.05 19.11
N PHE A 8 7.58 -34.84 19.94
CA PHE A 8 6.12 -34.77 20.05
C PHE A 8 5.64 -33.42 20.60
N MET A 9 6.26 -32.91 21.68
CA MET A 9 5.95 -31.60 22.24
C MET A 9 6.22 -30.46 21.24
N LEU A 10 7.31 -30.55 20.48
CA LEU A 10 7.62 -29.58 19.41
C LEU A 10 6.56 -29.59 18.31
N PHE A 11 6.14 -30.78 17.87
CA PHE A 11 5.08 -30.92 16.86
C PHE A 11 3.74 -30.32 17.34
N VAL A 12 3.32 -30.64 18.57
CA VAL A 12 2.10 -30.08 19.16
C VAL A 12 2.20 -28.56 19.30
N GLY A 13 3.37 -28.04 19.71
CA GLY A 13 3.62 -26.60 19.79
C GLY A 13 3.51 -25.90 18.44
N LEU A 14 4.14 -26.45 17.39
CA LEU A 14 4.07 -25.92 16.02
C LEU A 14 2.66 -25.99 15.45
N ALA A 15 1.93 -27.09 15.68
CA ALA A 15 0.54 -27.24 15.27
C ALA A 15 -0.36 -26.23 15.99
N GLY A 16 -0.18 -26.04 17.30
CA GLY A 16 -0.90 -25.04 18.08
C GLY A 16 -0.63 -23.61 17.59
N LEU A 17 0.62 -23.28 17.28
CA LEU A 17 0.99 -21.98 16.70
C LEU A 17 0.36 -21.78 15.32
N ALA A 18 0.35 -22.80 14.46
CA ALA A 18 -0.29 -22.75 13.16
C ALA A 18 -1.80 -22.54 13.26
N ILE A 19 -2.47 -23.22 14.19
CA ILE A 19 -3.91 -23.03 14.44
C ILE A 19 -4.17 -21.62 14.97
N LEU A 20 -3.41 -21.15 15.97
CA LEU A 20 -3.59 -19.84 16.57
C LEU A 20 -3.40 -18.71 15.54
N THR A 21 -2.38 -18.81 14.69
CA THR A 21 -2.14 -17.85 13.60
C THR A 21 -3.23 -17.89 12.55
N THR A 22 -3.70 -19.09 12.16
CA THR A 22 -4.81 -19.25 11.21
C THR A 22 -6.11 -18.64 11.76
N VAL A 23 -6.44 -18.89 13.03
CA VAL A 23 -7.60 -18.31 13.71
C VAL A 23 -7.45 -16.79 13.83
N GLY A 24 -6.27 -16.29 14.21
CA GLY A 24 -6.00 -14.85 14.32
C GLY A 24 -6.18 -14.13 12.99
N VAL A 25 -5.61 -14.67 11.91
CA VAL A 25 -5.72 -14.11 10.55
C VAL A 25 -7.16 -14.17 10.04
N THR A 26 -7.90 -15.24 10.30
CA THR A 26 -9.31 -15.35 9.88
C THR A 26 -10.22 -14.37 10.62
N LEU A 27 -10.03 -14.19 11.92
CA LEU A 27 -10.77 -13.18 12.69
C LEU A 27 -10.45 -11.75 12.22
N ALA A 28 -9.17 -11.45 11.96
CA ALA A 28 -8.78 -10.17 11.38
C ALA A 28 -9.41 -9.94 10.01
N SER A 29 -9.45 -10.98 9.17
CA SER A 29 -10.08 -10.94 7.84
C SER A 29 -11.58 -10.69 7.93
N LEU A 30 -12.27 -11.18 8.97
CA LEU A 30 -13.70 -10.91 9.20
C LEU A 30 -13.95 -9.44 9.54
N VAL A 31 -13.11 -8.84 10.39
CA VAL A 31 -13.16 -7.40 10.69
C VAL A 31 -12.92 -6.58 9.42
N THR A 32 -11.90 -6.96 8.64
CA THR A 32 -11.63 -6.32 7.34
C THR A 32 -12.79 -6.48 6.38
N LEU A 33 -13.45 -7.63 6.30
CA LEU A 33 -14.59 -7.85 5.41
C LEU A 33 -15.75 -6.89 5.70
N VAL A 34 -16.00 -6.59 6.98
CA VAL A 34 -17.07 -5.67 7.40
C VAL A 34 -16.67 -4.20 7.23
N THR A 35 -15.40 -3.86 7.43
CA THR A 35 -14.91 -2.46 7.44
C THR A 35 -14.37 -1.98 6.09
N ALA A 36 -13.83 -2.89 5.27
CA ALA A 36 -13.25 -2.59 3.96
C ALA A 36 -14.24 -1.92 2.98
N PRO A 37 -15.55 -2.26 2.94
CA PRO A 37 -16.48 -1.56 2.06
C PRO A 37 -16.57 -0.06 2.35
N GLY A 38 -16.54 0.33 3.64
CA GLY A 38 -16.57 1.74 4.03
C GLY A 38 -15.27 2.49 3.70
N GLN A 39 -14.12 1.82 3.84
CA GLN A 39 -12.82 2.39 3.45
C GLN A 39 -12.69 2.54 1.93
N LEU A 40 -13.14 1.53 1.19
CA LEU A 40 -13.20 1.57 -0.28
C LEU A 40 -14.14 2.70 -0.74
N TRP A 41 -15.29 2.89 -0.10
CA TRP A 41 -16.21 3.99 -0.43
C TRP A 41 -15.58 5.38 -0.27
N ARG A 42 -14.74 5.58 0.75
CA ARG A 42 -13.99 6.85 0.91
C ARG A 42 -12.99 7.04 -0.23
N LEU A 43 -12.22 6.01 -0.57
CA LEU A 43 -11.30 6.02 -1.73
C LEU A 43 -12.02 6.35 -3.04
N LEU A 44 -13.21 5.82 -3.25
CA LEU A 44 -14.01 6.08 -4.45
C LEU A 44 -14.44 7.56 -4.54
N ARG A 45 -14.83 8.16 -3.41
CA ARG A 45 -15.45 9.48 -3.37
C ARG A 45 -14.44 10.62 -3.25
N ASP A 46 -13.32 10.39 -2.58
CA ASP A 46 -12.30 11.39 -2.30
C ASP A 46 -11.28 11.48 -3.42
N ARG A 47 -11.40 12.53 -4.25
CA ARG A 47 -10.46 12.78 -5.35
C ARG A 47 -9.05 13.07 -4.84
N THR A 48 -8.89 13.78 -3.74
CA THR A 48 -7.58 14.11 -3.16
C THR A 48 -6.86 12.84 -2.75
N LEU A 49 -7.58 11.93 -2.09
CA LEU A 49 -7.03 10.62 -1.71
C LEU A 49 -6.59 9.80 -2.94
N ARG A 50 -7.36 9.79 -4.03
CA ARG A 50 -6.98 9.10 -5.27
C ARG A 50 -5.77 9.74 -5.97
N ARG A 51 -5.62 11.06 -5.91
CA ARG A 51 -4.43 11.77 -6.43
C ARG A 51 -3.18 11.42 -5.62
N ASN A 52 -3.30 11.40 -4.30
CA ASN A 52 -2.20 11.00 -3.42
C ASN A 52 -1.82 9.53 -3.63
N HIS A 53 -2.80 8.65 -3.87
CA HIS A 53 -2.56 7.26 -4.23
C HIS A 53 -1.86 7.11 -5.60
N ALA A 54 -2.23 7.93 -6.59
CA ALA A 54 -1.52 7.98 -7.86
C ALA A 54 -0.05 8.40 -7.67
N LEU A 55 0.20 9.43 -6.85
CA LEU A 55 1.55 9.91 -6.56
C LEU A 55 2.38 8.90 -5.75
N GLU A 56 1.75 8.18 -4.83
CA GLU A 56 2.39 7.08 -4.09
C GLU A 56 2.88 5.97 -5.04
N HIS A 57 1.99 5.48 -5.91
CA HIS A 57 2.35 4.51 -6.94
C HIS A 57 3.48 5.02 -7.84
N ALA A 58 3.40 6.28 -8.26
CA ALA A 58 4.40 6.87 -9.13
C ALA A 58 5.76 6.98 -8.43
N THR A 59 5.77 7.34 -7.14
CA THR A 59 6.99 7.41 -6.32
C THR A 59 7.67 6.04 -6.24
N VAL A 60 6.91 4.99 -5.94
CA VAL A 60 7.46 3.63 -5.89
C VAL A 60 7.94 3.18 -7.27
N ASN A 61 7.18 3.42 -8.33
CA ASN A 61 7.59 3.10 -9.69
C ASN A 61 8.90 3.81 -10.09
N VAL A 62 9.08 5.09 -9.74
CA VAL A 62 10.32 5.84 -10.00
C VAL A 62 11.51 5.21 -9.26
N ILE A 63 11.34 4.83 -7.99
CA ILE A 63 12.38 4.11 -7.23
C ILE A 63 12.72 2.79 -7.92
N GLU A 64 11.72 2.03 -8.34
CA GLU A 64 11.92 0.72 -8.95
C GLU A 64 12.49 0.77 -10.37
N GLU A 65 12.22 1.83 -11.12
CA GLU A 65 12.87 2.11 -12.40
C GLU A 65 14.39 2.28 -12.22
N ARG A 66 14.83 2.90 -11.10
CA ARG A 66 16.25 3.17 -10.81
C ARG A 66 16.99 1.99 -10.15
N TYR A 67 16.34 1.30 -9.20
CA TYR A 67 16.98 0.32 -8.31
C TYR A 67 16.44 -1.11 -8.47
N GLY A 68 15.48 -1.32 -9.37
CA GLY A 68 14.81 -2.60 -9.54
C GLY A 68 13.70 -2.84 -8.51
N ARG A 69 13.16 -4.05 -8.50
CA ARG A 69 12.02 -4.40 -7.64
C ARG A 69 12.34 -4.17 -6.17
N SER A 70 11.52 -3.36 -5.51
CA SER A 70 11.64 -3.05 -4.10
C SER A 70 10.66 -3.88 -3.25
N HIS A 71 10.82 -3.87 -1.93
CA HIS A 71 9.82 -4.37 -0.97
C HIS A 71 9.04 -3.22 -0.32
N LEU A 72 8.99 -2.06 -0.98
CA LEU A 72 8.29 -0.90 -0.46
C LEU A 72 6.79 -1.13 -0.49
N ALA A 73 6.13 -0.68 0.58
CA ALA A 73 4.68 -0.68 0.70
C ALA A 73 4.20 0.76 0.89
N GLY A 74 3.20 1.16 0.11
CA GLY A 74 2.61 2.48 0.18
C GLY A 74 1.24 2.49 0.85
N LEU A 75 0.91 3.61 1.48
CA LEU A 75 -0.41 3.88 2.02
C LEU A 75 -0.82 5.34 1.74
N ALA A 76 -1.79 5.53 0.87
CA ALA A 76 -2.38 6.84 0.59
C ALA A 76 -3.25 7.35 1.75
N LYS A 77 -3.19 8.66 1.99
CA LYS A 77 -3.97 9.41 2.98
C LYS A 77 -4.51 10.71 2.35
N PRO A 78 -5.53 11.36 2.92
CA PRO A 78 -6.01 12.66 2.42
C PRO A 78 -4.92 13.74 2.43
N GLU A 79 -4.01 13.71 3.40
CA GLU A 79 -2.92 14.67 3.59
C GLU A 79 -1.59 14.29 2.90
N GLY A 80 -1.57 13.20 2.14
CA GLY A 80 -0.37 12.72 1.44
C GLY A 80 -0.29 11.19 1.36
N PHE A 81 0.89 10.62 1.55
CA PHE A 81 1.06 9.17 1.54
C PHE A 81 2.26 8.73 2.37
N VAL A 82 2.26 7.46 2.80
CA VAL A 82 3.34 6.86 3.59
C VAL A 82 4.02 5.77 2.78
N ILE A 83 5.35 5.78 2.77
CA ILE A 83 6.18 4.69 2.25
C ILE A 83 6.81 3.93 3.41
N GLN A 84 6.66 2.62 3.40
CA GLN A 84 7.23 1.67 4.36
C GLN A 84 8.21 0.74 3.63
N GLY A 85 9.14 0.13 4.38
CA GLY A 85 10.14 -0.80 3.83
C GLY A 85 11.58 -0.28 3.86
N GLY A 86 11.82 0.81 4.60
CA GLY A 86 13.18 1.26 4.93
C GLY A 86 13.92 2.01 3.82
N ALA A 87 13.19 2.63 2.88
CA ALA A 87 13.82 3.56 1.93
C ALA A 87 14.36 4.80 2.67
N PRO A 88 15.55 5.30 2.32
CA PRO A 88 16.05 6.57 2.85
C PRO A 88 15.07 7.72 2.58
N PRO A 89 14.81 8.62 3.55
CA PRO A 89 13.85 9.73 3.37
C PRO A 89 14.19 10.65 2.19
N ALA A 90 15.49 10.92 1.97
CA ALA A 90 15.95 11.70 0.82
C ALA A 90 15.63 11.02 -0.51
N LEU A 91 15.81 9.70 -0.61
CA LEU A 91 15.44 8.94 -1.80
C LEU A 91 13.93 9.02 -2.07
N VAL A 92 13.11 8.91 -1.03
CA VAL A 92 11.65 9.03 -1.15
C VAL A 92 11.26 10.44 -1.58
N ALA A 93 11.88 11.47 -1.02
CA ALA A 93 11.65 12.87 -1.38
C ALA A 93 11.98 13.12 -2.87
N ASP A 94 13.17 12.72 -3.31
CA ASP A 94 13.62 12.90 -4.69
C ASP A 94 12.72 12.15 -5.68
N ALA A 95 12.39 10.90 -5.36
CA ALA A 95 11.52 10.09 -6.21
C ALA A 95 10.09 10.64 -6.24
N ALA A 96 9.58 11.18 -5.12
CA ALA A 96 8.25 11.77 -5.07
C ALA A 96 8.17 13.06 -5.89
N GLN A 97 9.19 13.90 -5.86
CA GLN A 97 9.27 15.10 -6.69
C GLN A 97 9.34 14.76 -8.18
N GLU A 98 10.18 13.80 -8.56
CA GLU A 98 10.23 13.34 -9.95
C GLU A 98 8.88 12.73 -10.39
N ALA A 99 8.30 11.88 -9.55
CA ALA A 99 7.01 11.25 -9.81
C ALA A 99 5.90 12.29 -10.01
N LEU A 100 5.86 13.33 -9.18
CA LEU A 100 4.91 14.43 -9.29
C LEU A 100 5.08 15.16 -10.64
N ALA A 101 6.31 15.55 -10.97
CA ALA A 101 6.61 16.22 -12.23
C ALA A 101 6.23 15.39 -13.46
N ARG A 102 6.51 14.08 -13.44
CA ARG A 102 6.19 13.15 -14.54
C ARG A 102 4.68 12.91 -14.66
N LEU A 103 3.96 12.80 -13.54
CA LEU A 103 2.49 12.72 -13.57
C LEU A 103 1.86 14.02 -14.11
N GLN A 104 2.37 15.19 -13.70
CA GLN A 104 1.95 16.49 -14.23
C GLN A 104 2.25 16.62 -15.74
N ALA A 105 3.37 16.05 -16.20
CA ALA A 105 3.70 15.94 -17.62
C ALA A 105 2.85 14.92 -18.39
N GLY A 106 1.98 14.16 -17.70
CA GLY A 106 1.03 13.24 -18.31
C GLY A 106 1.46 11.78 -18.36
N GLU A 107 2.52 11.36 -17.66
CA GLU A 107 2.94 9.96 -17.56
C GLU A 107 2.02 9.10 -16.67
N ARG A 108 0.75 8.94 -17.09
CA ARG A 108 -0.31 8.26 -16.33
C ARG A 108 0.00 6.80 -15.98
N ARG A 109 0.95 6.16 -16.67
CA ARG A 109 1.37 4.78 -16.38
C ARG A 109 1.97 4.64 -14.98
N LEU A 110 2.61 5.70 -14.46
CA LEU A 110 3.25 5.71 -13.16
C LEU A 110 2.24 5.60 -12.01
N ALA A 111 0.99 6.01 -12.24
CA ALA A 111 -0.08 5.87 -11.25
C ALA A 111 -0.58 4.43 -11.07
N ILE A 112 -0.02 3.44 -11.78
CA ILE A 112 -0.42 2.03 -11.69
C ILE A 112 0.77 1.22 -11.20
N HIS A 113 0.59 0.47 -10.10
CA HIS A 113 1.62 -0.39 -9.54
C HIS A 113 1.13 -1.86 -9.47
N PRO A 114 1.92 -2.84 -9.98
CA PRO A 114 1.48 -4.23 -10.08
C PRO A 114 1.25 -4.91 -8.72
N ARG A 115 1.88 -4.39 -7.66
CA ARG A 115 1.80 -4.93 -6.29
C ARG A 115 0.95 -4.08 -5.35
N CYS A 116 0.04 -3.28 -5.90
CA CYS A 116 -0.96 -2.55 -5.13
C CYS A 116 -1.93 -3.51 -4.42
N GLY A 117 -2.39 -3.16 -3.21
CA GLY A 117 -3.44 -3.89 -2.48
C GLY A 117 -4.75 -4.03 -3.26
N THR A 118 -5.00 -3.16 -4.25
CA THR A 118 -6.12 -3.29 -5.19
C THR A 118 -6.12 -4.63 -5.93
N THR A 119 -4.97 -5.30 -6.09
CA THR A 119 -4.89 -6.65 -6.68
C THR A 119 -5.59 -7.69 -5.84
N LEU A 120 -5.44 -7.63 -4.52
CA LEU A 120 -6.14 -8.51 -3.60
C LEU A 120 -7.64 -8.23 -3.60
N VAL A 121 -8.04 -6.95 -3.64
CA VAL A 121 -9.45 -6.55 -3.76
C VAL A 121 -10.07 -7.09 -5.04
N ALA A 122 -9.36 -6.99 -6.18
CA ALA A 122 -9.80 -7.52 -7.46
C ALA A 122 -10.01 -9.04 -7.41
N ALA A 123 -9.05 -9.78 -6.83
CA ALA A 123 -9.15 -11.23 -6.67
C ALA A 123 -10.34 -11.63 -5.77
N GLN A 124 -10.53 -10.93 -4.65
CA GLN A 124 -11.67 -11.17 -3.75
C GLN A 124 -13.01 -10.89 -4.42
N LEU A 125 -13.11 -9.84 -5.24
CA LEU A 125 -14.32 -9.56 -6.02
C LEU A 125 -14.64 -10.70 -6.99
N VAL A 126 -13.64 -11.20 -7.73
CA VAL A 126 -13.82 -12.35 -8.63
C VAL A 126 -14.29 -13.59 -7.86
N MET A 127 -13.69 -13.86 -6.70
CA MET A 127 -14.09 -14.98 -5.84
C MET A 127 -15.53 -14.82 -5.34
N ALA A 128 -15.92 -13.63 -4.89
CA ALA A 128 -17.28 -13.35 -4.43
C ALA A 128 -18.31 -13.52 -5.54
N LEU A 129 -18.01 -13.05 -6.76
CA LEU A 129 -18.86 -13.23 -7.93
C LEU A 129 -18.97 -14.71 -8.34
N ALA A 130 -17.86 -15.45 -8.33
CA ALA A 130 -17.86 -16.88 -8.61
C ALA A 130 -18.70 -17.67 -7.59
N PHE A 131 -18.59 -17.32 -6.30
CA PHE A 131 -19.38 -17.92 -5.24
C PHE A 131 -20.88 -17.59 -5.39
N LEU A 132 -21.21 -16.32 -5.66
CA LEU A 132 -22.60 -15.90 -5.88
C LEU A 132 -23.21 -16.58 -7.11
N ALA A 133 -22.47 -16.67 -8.22
CA ALA A 133 -22.90 -17.40 -9.41
C ALA A 133 -23.15 -18.88 -9.10
N THR A 134 -22.28 -19.50 -8.31
CA THR A 134 -22.46 -20.89 -7.85
C THR A 134 -23.74 -21.05 -7.04
N LEU A 135 -24.00 -20.14 -6.11
CA LEU A 135 -25.17 -20.21 -5.23
C LEU A 135 -26.48 -19.97 -5.99
N VAL A 136 -26.53 -18.96 -6.85
CA VAL A 136 -27.77 -18.52 -7.52
C VAL A 136 -28.05 -19.30 -8.79
N ILE A 137 -27.04 -19.54 -9.61
CA ILE A 137 -27.20 -20.13 -10.95
C ILE A 137 -27.00 -21.65 -10.89
N ILE A 138 -25.88 -22.08 -10.31
CA ILE A 138 -25.52 -23.52 -10.29
C ILE A 138 -26.36 -24.25 -9.21
N GLN A 139 -26.75 -23.56 -8.14
CA GLN A 139 -27.49 -24.08 -6.98
C GLN A 139 -26.82 -25.31 -6.33
N GLN A 140 -25.48 -25.34 -6.35
CA GLN A 140 -24.68 -26.46 -5.86
C GLN A 140 -23.68 -25.98 -4.81
N PHE A 141 -23.68 -26.60 -3.64
CA PHE A 141 -22.66 -26.41 -2.61
C PHE A 141 -21.64 -27.54 -2.64
N THR A 142 -20.85 -27.60 -3.70
CA THR A 142 -19.75 -28.58 -3.83
C THR A 142 -18.39 -27.88 -3.83
N LEU A 143 -17.34 -28.64 -3.51
CA LEU A 143 -15.98 -28.11 -3.45
C LEU A 143 -15.46 -27.64 -4.82
N LEU A 144 -15.95 -28.24 -5.91
CA LEU A 144 -15.41 -28.00 -7.25
C LEU A 144 -15.64 -26.56 -7.76
N PRO A 145 -16.85 -25.98 -7.76
CA PRO A 145 -17.05 -24.58 -8.14
C PRO A 145 -16.25 -23.60 -7.27
N PHE A 146 -16.06 -23.91 -5.99
CA PHE A 146 -15.23 -23.10 -5.09
C PHE A 146 -13.76 -23.10 -5.52
N LEU A 147 -13.19 -24.27 -5.83
CA LEU A 147 -11.83 -24.38 -6.36
C LEU A 147 -11.67 -23.66 -7.70
N VAL A 148 -12.66 -23.77 -8.59
CA VAL A 148 -12.69 -23.02 -9.86
C VAL A 148 -12.70 -21.51 -9.59
N GLY A 149 -13.48 -21.05 -8.61
CA GLY A 149 -13.50 -19.65 -8.18
C GLY A 149 -12.15 -19.15 -7.66
N ILE A 150 -11.42 -19.95 -6.88
CA ILE A 150 -10.05 -19.63 -6.44
C ILE A 150 -9.11 -19.48 -7.64
N VAL A 151 -9.13 -20.45 -8.56
CA VAL A 151 -8.28 -20.40 -9.77
C VAL A 151 -8.63 -19.14 -10.60
N ALA A 152 -9.91 -18.85 -10.79
CA ALA A 152 -10.36 -17.65 -11.48
C ALA A 152 -9.86 -16.37 -10.78
N ALA A 153 -9.95 -16.29 -9.45
CA ALA A 153 -9.47 -15.15 -8.67
C ALA A 153 -7.97 -14.91 -8.82
N VAL A 154 -7.15 -15.97 -8.78
CA VAL A 154 -5.69 -15.89 -8.96
C VAL A 154 -5.33 -15.44 -10.38
N LEU A 155 -6.04 -15.92 -11.40
CA LEU A 155 -5.75 -15.58 -12.79
C LEU A 155 -6.27 -14.19 -13.19
N LEU A 156 -7.47 -13.82 -12.74
CA LEU A 156 -8.14 -12.59 -13.15
C LEU A 156 -7.78 -11.40 -12.26
N GLY A 157 -7.52 -11.60 -10.96
CA GLY A 157 -7.20 -10.52 -10.02
C GLY A 157 -6.07 -9.59 -10.50
N PRO A 158 -4.87 -10.11 -10.82
CA PRO A 158 -3.78 -9.31 -11.36
C PRO A 158 -4.07 -8.64 -12.70
N ARG A 159 -5.02 -9.17 -13.49
CA ARG A 159 -5.41 -8.61 -14.80
C ARG A 159 -6.45 -7.50 -14.67
N LEU A 160 -7.34 -7.61 -13.69
CA LEU A 160 -8.35 -6.61 -13.39
C LEU A 160 -7.80 -5.45 -12.54
N SER A 161 -6.76 -5.72 -11.75
CA SER A 161 -6.15 -4.73 -10.85
C SER A 161 -5.73 -3.43 -11.56
N PRO A 162 -5.01 -3.43 -12.71
CA PRO A 162 -4.66 -2.18 -13.40
C PRO A 162 -5.87 -1.36 -13.85
N ILE A 163 -6.98 -2.02 -14.19
CA ILE A 163 -8.23 -1.36 -14.59
C ILE A 163 -8.84 -0.66 -13.37
N LEU A 164 -8.97 -1.37 -12.25
CA LEU A 164 -9.44 -0.78 -11.01
C LEU A 164 -8.53 0.36 -10.56
N GLN A 165 -7.21 0.21 -10.64
CA GLN A 165 -6.30 1.29 -10.30
C GLN A 165 -6.55 2.53 -11.16
N ARG A 166 -6.58 2.38 -12.48
CA ARG A 166 -6.76 3.50 -13.42
C ARG A 166 -8.09 4.25 -13.26
N TYR A 167 -9.18 3.54 -13.04
CA TYR A 167 -10.52 4.13 -13.10
C TYR A 167 -11.19 4.31 -11.74
N VAL A 168 -10.67 3.67 -10.70
CA VAL A 168 -11.40 3.51 -9.43
C VAL A 168 -10.56 3.98 -8.26
N THR A 169 -9.31 3.50 -8.11
CA THR A 169 -8.53 3.73 -6.88
C THR A 169 -7.48 4.82 -7.01
N THR A 170 -7.11 5.24 -8.22
CA THR A 170 -6.13 6.32 -8.46
C THR A 170 -6.69 7.39 -9.39
N ASP A 171 -6.15 8.60 -9.30
CA ASP A 171 -6.41 9.70 -10.23
C ASP A 171 -5.06 10.25 -10.70
N ALA A 172 -4.64 9.87 -11.90
CA ALA A 172 -3.35 10.27 -12.47
C ALA A 172 -3.31 11.76 -12.84
N ASP A 173 -4.45 12.45 -12.89
CA ASP A 173 -4.52 13.90 -13.03
C ASP A 173 -4.35 14.57 -11.66
N VAL A 174 -3.08 14.71 -11.27
CA VAL A 174 -2.65 15.32 -10.00
C VAL A 174 -2.80 16.85 -10.00
N GLY A 175 -2.98 17.48 -11.16
CA GLY A 175 -3.23 18.92 -11.27
C GLY A 175 -2.23 19.79 -10.50
N ASP A 176 -2.76 20.60 -9.59
CA ASP A 176 -2.07 21.57 -8.75
C ASP A 176 -1.52 20.98 -7.43
N LEU A 177 -1.46 19.65 -7.30
CA LEU A 177 -0.91 19.01 -6.11
C LEU A 177 0.58 19.37 -5.94
N MET A 178 0.97 19.71 -4.73
CA MET A 178 2.35 20.00 -4.34
C MET A 178 2.74 19.15 -3.13
N ILE A 179 4.02 18.77 -3.07
CA ILE A 179 4.61 18.13 -1.89
C ILE A 179 5.02 19.25 -0.93
N THR A 180 4.49 19.22 0.29
CA THR A 180 4.71 20.27 1.30
C THR A 180 5.73 19.88 2.37
N GLY A 181 6.08 18.60 2.47
CA GLY A 181 7.07 18.14 3.44
C GLY A 181 7.26 16.63 3.40
N VAL A 182 8.37 16.19 3.97
CA VAL A 182 8.69 14.77 4.13
C VAL A 182 9.09 14.54 5.59
N GLU A 183 8.39 13.64 6.27
CA GLU A 183 8.56 13.40 7.70
C GLU A 183 8.90 11.94 7.95
N VAL A 184 9.89 11.68 8.80
CA VAL A 184 10.17 10.33 9.27
C VAL A 184 9.30 10.06 10.48
N GLN A 185 8.36 9.13 10.36
CA GLN A 185 7.55 8.73 11.50
C GLN A 185 8.41 7.90 12.47
N PRO A 186 8.41 8.24 13.76
CA PRO A 186 9.13 7.45 14.76
C PRO A 186 8.54 6.04 14.82
N VAL A 187 9.40 5.03 14.78
CA VAL A 187 8.99 3.62 14.90
C VAL A 187 8.54 3.38 16.34
N THR A 188 7.23 3.34 16.57
CA THR A 188 6.63 3.03 17.88
C THR A 188 6.57 1.51 18.12
N THR A 189 7.67 0.78 17.92
CA THR A 189 7.76 -0.60 18.44
C THR A 189 8.24 -0.56 19.88
N SER A 190 7.48 -1.21 20.77
CA SER A 190 7.75 -1.38 22.21
C SER A 190 8.97 -2.26 22.53
N GLY A 191 9.88 -2.47 21.58
CA GLY A 191 10.88 -3.53 21.58
C GLY A 191 12.33 -3.05 21.55
N GLY A 192 12.75 -2.24 22.53
CA GLY A 192 14.16 -2.00 22.87
C GLY A 192 15.10 -1.63 21.71
N PHE A 193 16.41 -1.83 21.94
CA PHE A 193 17.56 -1.46 21.07
C PHE A 193 17.40 -1.74 19.55
N LEU A 194 16.52 -2.65 19.13
CA LEU A 194 16.26 -2.95 17.72
C LEU A 194 15.47 -1.85 16.98
N SER A 195 14.69 -1.00 17.67
CA SER A 195 13.99 0.12 17.03
C SER A 195 14.93 1.19 16.48
N LEU A 196 16.15 1.30 17.03
CA LEU A 196 17.18 2.25 16.58
C LEU A 196 17.78 1.87 15.20
N LEU A 197 17.64 0.61 14.79
CA LEU A 197 18.27 0.06 13.58
C LEU A 197 17.31 0.03 12.37
N THR A 198 16.03 0.33 12.57
CA THR A 198 15.03 0.30 11.51
C THR A 198 14.69 1.71 11.03
N LEU A 199 14.92 2.00 9.75
CA LEU A 199 14.41 3.22 9.12
C LEU A 199 12.89 3.23 9.20
N GLY A 200 12.34 4.27 9.82
CA GLY A 200 10.90 4.40 10.04
C GLY A 200 10.11 4.69 8.77
N PRO A 201 8.77 4.55 8.82
CA PRO A 201 7.90 4.94 7.72
C PRO A 201 8.11 6.40 7.33
N VAL A 202 8.24 6.67 6.04
CA VAL A 202 8.40 8.03 5.51
C VAL A 202 7.03 8.55 5.10
N LEU A 203 6.54 9.61 5.73
CA LEU A 203 5.34 10.33 5.34
C LEU A 203 5.71 11.45 4.37
N VAL A 204 5.13 11.43 3.18
CA VAL A 204 5.19 12.54 2.23
C VAL A 204 3.87 13.30 2.34
N ARG A 205 3.93 14.59 2.71
CA ARG A 205 2.76 15.45 2.81
C ARG A 205 2.48 16.14 1.49
N THR A 206 1.19 16.29 1.18
CA THR A 206 0.75 16.96 -0.03
C THR A 206 -0.37 17.94 0.27
N ALA A 207 -0.40 19.06 -0.45
CA ALA A 207 -1.50 20.00 -0.44
C ALA A 207 -1.76 20.58 -1.84
N PRO A 208 -2.97 21.08 -2.12
CA PRO A 208 -3.21 21.89 -3.32
C PRO A 208 -2.39 23.18 -3.25
N ALA A 209 -1.88 23.65 -4.40
CA ALA A 209 -1.09 24.88 -4.50
C ALA A 209 -1.80 26.13 -3.95
N SER A 210 -3.13 26.14 -3.90
CA SER A 210 -3.94 27.27 -3.41
C SER A 210 -4.19 27.29 -1.90
N GLY A 211 -3.63 26.35 -1.13
CA GLY A 211 -4.02 26.09 0.28
C GLY A 211 -2.98 26.37 1.37
N GLY A 212 -1.75 26.83 1.07
CA GLY A 212 -0.68 27.04 2.06
C GLY A 212 0.51 27.82 1.49
N PRO A 213 1.42 28.35 2.34
CA PRO A 213 2.44 29.30 1.91
C PRO A 213 3.35 28.72 0.82
N SER A 214 3.59 29.53 -0.19
CA SER A 214 4.51 29.31 -1.31
C SER A 214 5.94 29.08 -0.81
N SER A 215 6.29 27.84 -0.48
CA SER A 215 7.68 27.42 -0.35
C SER A 215 7.89 26.19 -1.21
N THR A 216 8.62 26.36 -2.32
CA THR A 216 9.16 25.31 -3.20
C THR A 216 10.18 24.41 -2.48
N GLU A 217 10.41 24.63 -1.18
CA GLU A 217 11.33 23.88 -0.34
C GLU A 217 10.57 22.78 0.41
N ALA A 218 10.94 21.53 0.16
CA ALA A 218 10.47 20.41 0.97
C ALA A 218 11.29 20.36 2.27
N THR A 219 10.65 20.62 3.41
CA THR A 219 11.32 20.52 4.72
C THR A 219 11.31 19.06 5.18
N LEU A 220 12.48 18.52 5.52
CA LEU A 220 12.57 17.27 6.27
C LEU A 220 12.35 17.56 7.75
N ILE A 221 11.31 16.98 8.35
CA ILE A 221 11.10 17.02 9.80
C ILE A 221 11.51 15.66 10.37
N THR A 222 12.67 15.63 11.01
CA THR A 222 13.13 14.47 11.78
C THR A 222 12.47 14.49 13.16
N GLY A 223 12.27 13.32 13.77
CA GLY A 223 11.55 13.13 15.05
C GLY A 223 11.98 14.04 16.22
N ASP A 224 13.13 14.70 16.13
CA ASP A 224 13.61 15.71 17.07
C ASP A 224 13.44 17.17 16.57
N ARG A 225 12.31 17.53 15.94
CA ARG A 225 11.95 18.94 15.59
C ARG A 225 13.05 19.76 14.88
N GLU A 226 14.02 19.09 14.28
CA GLU A 226 15.09 19.74 13.54
C GLU A 226 14.62 19.84 12.08
N GLU A 227 14.27 21.05 11.68
CA GLU A 227 13.86 21.38 10.32
C GLU A 227 15.14 21.48 9.47
N ILE A 228 15.40 20.46 8.66
CA ILE A 228 16.51 20.51 7.71
C ILE A 228 15.91 20.90 6.35
N PRO A 229 16.24 22.10 5.81
CA PRO A 229 15.80 22.48 4.47
C PRO A 229 16.50 21.55 3.46
N ILE A 230 15.72 20.75 2.72
CA ILE A 230 16.22 20.14 1.49
C ILE A 230 16.07 21.19 0.40
N GLY A 231 17.19 21.89 0.17
CA GLY A 231 17.28 23.02 -0.74
C GLY A 231 17.03 22.71 -2.21
N ASP A 232 16.78 23.82 -2.91
CA ASP A 232 16.50 24.04 -4.33
C ASP A 232 17.39 23.23 -5.30
N PHE A 233 16.81 22.25 -6.00
CA PHE A 233 17.49 21.56 -7.10
C PHE A 233 17.05 22.16 -8.45
N ARG A 234 17.88 23.06 -8.99
CA ARG A 234 17.86 23.37 -10.43
C ARG A 234 18.56 22.25 -11.19
N VAL A 235 17.79 21.42 -11.87
CA VAL A 235 18.32 20.51 -12.90
C VAL A 235 18.39 21.28 -14.22
N ARG A 236 19.57 21.29 -14.85
CA ARG A 236 19.78 21.70 -16.23
C ARG A 236 19.32 20.62 -17.19
#